data_AF-A0A164C0R8-F1
#
_entry.id   AF-A0A164C0R8-F1
#
_cell.length_a   1.000
_cell.length_b   1.000
_cell.length_c   1.000
_cell.angle_alpha   90.00
_cell.angle_beta   90.00
_cell.angle_gamma   90.00
#
_symmetry.space_group_name_H-M   'P 1'
#
loop_
_entity.id
_entity.type
_entity.pdbx_description
1 polymer ?
#
loop_
_entity_poly.entity_id
_entity_poly.type
_entity_poly.pdbx_seq_one_letter_code
_entity_poly.pdbx_strand_id
1 'polypeptide(L)'
;MAGAAGEVLIVTGMSGAGRTTAANALEDMGWYVVDNLPPQMLRPLLEISEAAAGALPKVAAVVDVRGRDLFGALPAVTQALRGGRPLRVLFLDASDDVLVRRFESVRRPHPLQDDGTLLDGIHRERERLSAIREGADVILDTSSLNIHQLATRVTDLFREEGDARHTLTVMSFGFKYGLPTDVDLVADMRFLPNPFWIPELKAHTGEEPQVRDYVLSQQGALEFIDTYARAATRAGGVPTREQAAFGRGGRVHRGQAPLRRDGAGTGSPAELRARCRRARETPRPRSRVGWMFAAETPHPGQERRTAVSLTADVKAELATVRDPRPTARVAELTAILRFSGGLHSIAGRVAVEAELESDILARRAAREIMEIYGVRPELVHVQASGGRAGGHFAVRVIEGGETLARQTGLLDQRRRPVRGLPNRLTTGSRGDLAAIWRGAFLASGALSDPGRSAALEISCPSPEAAMALVGAGHRLGIAAKAREVRGAPRVVVRDGEAIRAALAEMGAVRTARAWEELRQRREVRAGVNRLVNFDDANLRRSAQAAVAACARVERALEILGEDVPEHLRQAGDLRLAHRDASLDELGHHADPPMTKDAVAGRIRRLLAMADKKAAAEGIPDTESAVPAGLDD
;
A
#
# COMPACT_ATOMS: atom_id res chain seq x y z
N MET A 1 44.25 2.84 -20.60
CA MET A 1 43.00 2.64 -19.82
C MET A 1 42.58 3.99 -19.27
N ALA A 2 41.63 4.65 -19.92
CA ALA A 2 41.05 5.89 -19.40
C ALA A 2 40.05 5.50 -18.30
N GLY A 3 40.32 5.90 -17.05
CA GLY A 3 39.40 5.69 -15.94
C GLY A 3 38.08 6.41 -16.25
N ALA A 4 36.95 5.70 -16.11
CA ALA A 4 35.64 6.29 -16.31
C ALA A 4 35.49 7.51 -15.37
N ALA A 5 35.36 8.70 -15.96
CA ALA A 5 35.15 9.93 -15.20
C ALA A 5 33.83 9.80 -14.43
N GLY A 6 33.89 9.84 -13.09
CA GLY A 6 32.73 9.64 -12.24
C GLY A 6 31.61 10.65 -12.51
N GLU A 7 30.36 10.18 -12.48
CA GLU A 7 29.17 11.00 -12.73
C GLU A 7 28.92 11.95 -11.56
N VAL A 8 28.61 13.21 -11.87
CA VAL A 8 28.34 14.24 -10.86
C VAL A 8 26.93 14.78 -11.05
N LEU A 9 26.15 14.77 -9.97
CA LEU A 9 24.80 15.34 -9.93
C LEU A 9 24.73 16.47 -8.91
N ILE A 10 24.24 17.63 -9.31
CA ILE A 10 23.89 18.72 -8.39
C ILE A 10 22.39 18.68 -8.20
N VAL A 11 21.94 18.55 -6.96
CA VAL A 11 20.52 18.60 -6.59
C VAL A 11 20.24 19.94 -5.92
N THR A 12 19.38 20.73 -6.56
CA THR A 12 18.94 22.04 -6.05
C THR A 12 17.45 22.22 -6.34
N GLY A 13 16.89 23.37 -5.98
CA GLY A 13 15.46 23.63 -6.18
C GLY A 13 14.85 24.49 -5.08
N MET A 14 13.56 24.77 -5.25
CA MET A 14 12.76 25.52 -4.27
C MET A 14 12.82 24.85 -2.90
N SER A 15 12.88 25.64 -1.84
CA SER A 15 12.82 25.09 -0.50
C SER A 15 11.46 24.41 -0.31
N GLY A 16 11.44 23.20 0.27
CA GLY A 16 10.21 22.40 0.39
C GLY A 16 9.81 21.60 -0.87
N ALA A 17 10.54 21.70 -1.98
CA ALA A 17 10.27 20.88 -3.18
C ALA A 17 10.69 19.40 -3.04
N GLY A 18 11.34 19.02 -1.94
CA GLY A 18 11.69 17.62 -1.65
C GLY A 18 13.14 17.22 -1.93
N ARG A 19 14.09 18.17 -1.87
CA ARG A 19 15.54 17.92 -2.03
C ARG A 19 16.04 16.77 -1.15
N THR A 20 15.66 16.72 0.13
CA THR A 20 16.03 15.64 1.05
C THR A 20 15.48 14.28 0.61
N THR A 21 14.27 14.24 0.05
CA THR A 21 13.70 12.98 -0.48
C THR A 21 14.45 12.52 -1.73
N ALA A 22 14.84 13.44 -2.60
CA ALA A 22 15.67 13.12 -3.77
C ALA A 22 17.09 12.67 -3.35
N ALA A 23 17.68 13.34 -2.37
CA ALA A 23 18.98 12.98 -1.78
C ALA A 23 18.98 11.54 -1.24
N ASN A 24 18.00 11.20 -0.39
CA ASN A 24 17.88 9.84 0.15
C ASN A 24 17.68 8.79 -0.96
N ALA A 25 16.90 9.12 -2.00
CA ALA A 25 16.70 8.22 -3.13
C ALA A 25 17.98 8.00 -3.97
N LEU A 26 18.85 9.01 -4.05
CA LEU A 26 20.17 8.91 -4.68
C LEU A 26 21.13 8.08 -3.82
N GLU A 27 21.13 8.25 -2.48
CA GLU A 27 21.90 7.41 -1.56
C GLU A 27 21.53 5.92 -1.71
N ASP A 28 20.22 5.62 -1.79
CA ASP A 28 19.71 4.26 -1.99
C ASP A 28 20.18 3.65 -3.34
N MET A 29 20.49 4.48 -4.33
CA MET A 29 21.08 4.08 -5.62
C MET A 29 22.61 3.99 -5.60
N GLY A 30 23.24 4.15 -4.43
CA GLY A 30 24.68 4.07 -4.26
C GLY A 30 25.44 5.32 -4.70
N TRP A 31 24.76 6.46 -4.86
CA TRP A 31 25.44 7.74 -5.01
C TRP A 31 26.04 8.17 -3.67
N TYR A 32 27.25 8.73 -3.72
CA TYR A 32 27.81 9.42 -2.56
C TYR A 32 27.19 10.80 -2.44
N VAL A 33 26.20 10.93 -1.55
CA VAL A 33 25.45 12.17 -1.37
C VAL A 33 26.09 13.03 -0.29
N VAL A 34 26.31 14.30 -0.61
CA VAL A 34 26.76 15.33 0.34
C VAL A 34 25.65 16.37 0.46
N ASP A 35 24.97 16.38 1.61
CA ASP A 35 23.88 17.32 1.86
C ASP A 35 24.40 18.68 2.36
N ASN A 36 23.65 19.74 2.07
CA ASN A 36 23.92 21.12 2.50
C ASN A 36 25.35 21.62 2.15
N LEU A 37 25.82 21.32 0.94
CA LEU A 37 27.16 21.72 0.50
C LEU A 37 27.17 23.17 0.00
N PRO A 38 28.04 24.04 0.54
CA PRO A 38 28.22 25.39 0.00
C PRO A 38 28.75 25.34 -1.45
N PRO A 39 28.27 26.18 -2.38
CA PRO A 39 28.69 26.17 -3.79
C PRO A 39 30.20 26.25 -4.02
N GLN A 40 30.93 26.98 -3.18
CA GLN A 40 32.39 27.11 -3.21
C GLN A 40 33.13 25.81 -2.90
N MET A 41 32.49 24.88 -2.19
CA MET A 41 33.05 23.57 -1.82
C MET A 41 32.84 22.51 -2.89
N LEU A 42 32.08 22.80 -3.97
CA LEU A 42 31.87 21.86 -5.07
C LEU A 42 33.18 21.49 -5.76
N ARG A 43 34.04 22.47 -6.05
CA ARG A 43 35.32 22.23 -6.74
C ARG A 43 36.28 21.34 -5.90
N PRO A 44 36.57 21.66 -4.62
CA PRO A 44 37.39 20.78 -3.77
C PRO A 44 36.82 19.36 -3.62
N LEU A 45 35.50 19.20 -3.52
CA LEU A 45 34.87 17.87 -3.43
C LEU A 45 35.16 17.01 -4.67
N LEU A 46 35.13 17.63 -5.85
CA LEU A 46 35.40 16.96 -7.12
C LEU A 46 36.89 16.61 -7.27
N GLU A 47 37.79 17.48 -6.82
CA GLU A 47 39.23 17.22 -6.81
C GLU A 47 39.59 16.03 -5.87
N ILE A 48 38.90 15.89 -4.74
CA ILE A 48 39.07 14.74 -3.84
C ILE A 48 38.54 13.45 -4.47
N SER A 49 37.39 13.51 -5.16
CA SER A 49 36.84 12.39 -5.93
C SER A 49 37.80 11.94 -7.05
N GLU A 50 38.56 12.87 -7.64
CA GLU A 50 39.63 12.60 -8.62
C GLU A 50 40.84 11.91 -7.99
N ALA A 51 41.34 12.46 -6.88
CA ALA A 51 42.50 11.92 -6.17
C ALA A 51 42.26 10.50 -5.62
N ALA A 52 41.00 10.16 -5.31
CA ALA A 52 40.59 8.83 -4.85
C ALA A 52 40.54 7.76 -5.96
N ALA A 53 41.09 8.03 -7.16
CA ALA A 53 41.27 7.08 -8.26
C ALA A 53 39.98 6.31 -8.66
N GLY A 54 38.82 6.96 -8.60
CA GLY A 54 37.55 6.33 -8.96
C GLY A 54 36.88 5.50 -7.85
N ALA A 55 37.35 5.57 -6.61
CA ALA A 55 36.68 4.93 -5.46
C ALA A 55 35.26 5.45 -5.21
N LEU A 56 34.92 6.65 -5.73
CA LEU A 56 33.57 7.22 -5.71
C LEU A 56 33.12 7.49 -7.17
N PRO A 57 32.51 6.49 -7.85
CA PRO A 57 32.13 6.62 -9.25
C PRO A 57 30.91 7.54 -9.48
N LYS A 58 30.12 7.82 -8.44
CA LYS A 58 28.90 8.66 -8.51
C LYS A 58 28.82 9.58 -7.29
N VAL A 59 28.79 10.90 -7.51
CA VAL A 59 28.73 11.90 -6.44
C VAL A 59 27.54 12.83 -6.66
N ALA A 60 26.70 12.97 -5.64
CA ALA A 60 25.56 13.87 -5.65
C ALA A 60 25.73 14.96 -4.60
N ALA A 61 25.81 16.22 -5.02
CA ALA A 61 25.92 17.37 -4.12
C ALA A 61 24.56 18.06 -4.00
N VAL A 62 23.96 18.05 -2.81
CA VAL A 62 22.75 18.82 -2.55
C VAL A 62 23.18 20.23 -2.18
N VAL A 63 22.89 21.18 -3.06
CA VAL A 63 23.29 22.57 -2.87
C VAL A 63 22.08 23.35 -2.36
N ASP A 64 22.21 23.85 -1.14
CA ASP A 64 21.23 24.73 -0.55
C ASP A 64 21.64 26.18 -0.76
N VAL A 65 20.89 26.93 -1.57
CA VAL A 65 21.34 28.26 -2.02
C VAL A 65 21.17 29.34 -0.94
N ARG A 66 20.85 28.99 0.31
CA ARG A 66 20.42 29.87 1.44
C ARG A 66 21.35 31.02 1.88
N GLY A 67 22.49 31.28 1.25
CA GLY A 67 23.42 32.35 1.65
C GLY A 67 23.36 33.58 0.76
N ARG A 68 23.14 34.79 1.32
CA ARG A 68 22.98 36.07 0.58
C ARG A 68 24.10 36.37 -0.44
N ASP A 69 25.30 35.80 -0.30
CA ASP A 69 26.46 35.99 -1.19
C ASP A 69 26.81 34.78 -2.10
N LEU A 70 26.09 33.66 -1.99
CA LEU A 70 26.45 32.39 -2.64
C LEU A 70 25.61 32.04 -3.89
N PHE A 71 24.51 32.75 -4.11
CA PHE A 71 23.57 32.51 -5.22
C PHE A 71 24.17 32.76 -6.60
N GLY A 72 25.02 33.79 -6.75
CA GLY A 72 25.62 34.16 -8.05
C GLY A 72 26.74 33.21 -8.52
N ALA A 73 27.29 32.40 -7.61
CA ALA A 73 28.43 31.56 -7.91
C ALA A 73 28.03 30.23 -8.58
N LEU A 74 26.82 29.71 -8.34
CA LEU A 74 26.44 28.37 -8.80
C LEU A 74 26.43 28.24 -10.34
N PRO A 75 25.83 29.16 -11.13
CA PRO A 75 25.87 29.07 -12.59
C PRO A 75 27.31 29.12 -13.13
N ALA A 76 28.14 30.03 -12.61
CA ALA A 76 29.55 30.14 -13.02
C ALA A 76 30.37 28.90 -12.64
N VAL A 77 30.14 28.33 -11.45
CA VAL A 77 30.79 27.10 -10.97
C VAL A 77 30.35 25.89 -11.80
N THR A 78 29.06 25.73 -12.07
CA THR A 78 28.56 24.63 -12.93
C THR A 78 29.11 24.73 -14.36
N GLN A 79 29.17 25.93 -14.93
CA GLN A 79 29.76 26.17 -16.25
C GLN A 79 31.25 25.87 -16.29
N ALA A 80 32.01 26.27 -15.26
CA ALA A 80 33.44 25.96 -15.14
C ALA A 80 33.73 24.46 -14.94
N LEU A 81 32.80 23.72 -14.34
CA LEU A 81 32.95 22.28 -14.04
C LEU A 81 32.45 21.36 -15.17
N ARG A 82 31.53 21.82 -16.02
CA ARG A 82 31.05 21.06 -17.21
C ARG A 82 32.16 20.71 -18.20
N GLY A 83 33.33 21.34 -18.12
CA GLY A 83 34.50 21.06 -18.98
C GLY A 83 35.33 19.83 -18.60
N GLY A 84 35.13 19.23 -17.41
CA GLY A 84 35.98 18.14 -16.89
C GLY A 84 35.30 16.78 -16.70
N ARG A 85 33.98 16.73 -16.50
CA ARG A 85 33.19 15.51 -16.20
C ARG A 85 31.73 15.65 -16.67
N PRO A 86 30.97 14.55 -16.85
CA PRO A 86 29.52 14.62 -17.05
C PRO A 86 28.84 15.12 -15.78
N LEU A 87 28.51 16.42 -15.78
CA LEU A 87 27.81 17.11 -14.69
C LEU A 87 26.35 17.35 -15.10
N ARG A 88 25.40 16.89 -14.29
CA ARG A 88 23.97 17.17 -14.44
C ARG A 88 23.44 17.99 -13.27
N VAL A 89 22.48 18.86 -13.53
CA VAL A 89 21.77 19.66 -12.54
C VAL A 89 20.30 19.26 -12.50
N LEU A 90 19.86 18.72 -11.35
CA LEU A 90 18.46 18.45 -11.04
C LEU A 90 17.88 19.64 -10.25
N PHE A 91 16.85 20.26 -10.80
CA PHE A 91 16.07 21.31 -10.14
C PHE A 91 14.70 20.77 -9.72
N LEU A 92 14.43 20.80 -8.42
CA LEU A 92 13.14 20.40 -7.85
C LEU A 92 12.25 21.63 -7.69
N ASP A 93 11.05 21.56 -8.26
CA ASP A 93 10.06 22.64 -8.21
C ASP A 93 8.72 22.11 -7.65
N ALA A 94 7.88 23.02 -7.17
CA ALA A 94 6.49 22.74 -6.85
C ALA A 94 5.70 24.06 -6.92
N SER A 95 4.38 23.97 -7.07
CA SER A 95 3.50 25.13 -7.03
C SER A 95 3.57 25.83 -5.67
N ASP A 96 3.36 27.15 -5.67
CA ASP A 96 3.54 27.97 -4.46
C ASP A 96 2.60 27.52 -3.33
N ASP A 97 1.36 27.13 -3.64
CA ASP A 97 0.40 26.59 -2.67
C ASP A 97 0.87 25.26 -2.05
N VAL A 98 1.57 24.41 -2.82
CA VAL A 98 2.14 23.15 -2.32
C VAL A 98 3.37 23.42 -1.46
N LEU A 99 4.24 24.34 -1.87
CA LEU A 99 5.42 24.73 -1.09
C LEU A 99 5.02 25.35 0.26
N VAL A 100 4.01 26.22 0.27
CA VAL A 100 3.41 26.79 1.49
C VAL A 100 2.95 25.68 2.43
N ARG A 101 2.10 24.76 1.94
CA ARG A 101 1.58 23.62 2.73
C ARG A 101 2.70 22.74 3.30
N ARG A 102 3.77 22.51 2.54
CA ARG A 102 4.91 21.69 2.97
C ARG A 102 5.74 22.39 4.03
N PHE A 103 6.00 23.68 3.89
CA PHE A 103 6.72 24.46 4.91
C PHE A 103 5.94 24.55 6.22
N GLU A 104 4.63 24.77 6.15
CA GLU A 104 3.74 24.79 7.31
C GLU A 104 3.69 23.44 8.02
N SER A 105 3.74 22.32 7.27
CA SER A 105 3.73 20.97 7.84
C SER A 105 4.94 20.64 8.72
N VAL A 106 6.09 21.29 8.48
CA VAL A 106 7.34 21.09 9.23
C VAL A 106 7.58 22.23 10.24
N ARG A 107 6.73 23.28 10.25
CA ARG A 107 6.82 24.47 11.12
C ARG A 107 8.21 25.10 11.17
N ARG A 108 8.90 25.15 10.03
CA ARG A 108 10.22 25.80 9.91
C ARG A 108 10.06 27.17 9.26
N PRO A 109 10.65 28.24 9.81
CA PRO A 109 10.62 29.55 9.16
C PRO A 109 11.36 29.49 7.81
N HIS A 110 10.85 30.20 6.81
CA HIS A 110 11.47 30.23 5.49
C HIS A 110 12.69 31.18 5.51
N PRO A 111 13.87 30.76 5.02
CA PRO A 111 15.11 31.53 5.15
C PRO A 111 15.08 32.94 4.54
N LEU A 112 14.29 33.13 3.48
CA LEU A 112 14.09 34.41 2.78
C LEU A 112 12.78 35.14 3.15
N GLN A 113 12.13 34.71 4.23
CA GLN A 113 10.88 35.30 4.69
C GLN A 113 11.07 36.74 5.21
N ASP A 114 12.23 37.05 5.83
CA ASP A 114 12.50 38.31 6.55
C ASP A 114 11.25 38.74 7.38
N ASP A 115 10.77 39.98 7.27
CA ASP A 115 9.54 40.47 7.96
C ASP A 115 8.23 40.22 7.17
N GLY A 116 8.29 39.50 6.05
CA GLY A 116 7.17 39.27 5.13
C GLY A 116 6.39 37.97 5.38
N THR A 117 5.42 37.68 4.50
CA THR A 117 4.68 36.41 4.55
C THR A 117 5.51 35.25 3.99
N LEU A 118 5.15 34.01 4.33
CA LEU A 118 5.78 32.81 3.76
C LEU A 118 5.70 32.80 2.22
N LEU A 119 4.58 33.28 1.67
CA LEU A 119 4.38 33.39 0.22
C LEU A 119 5.35 34.40 -0.41
N ASP A 120 5.58 35.55 0.25
CA ASP A 120 6.58 36.53 -0.20
C ASP A 120 7.99 35.92 -0.20
N GLY A 121 8.31 35.11 0.81
CA GLY A 121 9.57 34.38 0.89
C GLY A 121 9.76 33.39 -0.27
N ILE A 122 8.70 32.66 -0.64
CA ILE A 122 8.69 31.70 -1.76
C ILE A 122 8.80 32.43 -3.10
N HIS A 123 8.08 33.53 -3.31
CA HIS A 123 8.19 34.32 -4.54
C HIS A 123 9.60 34.89 -4.72
N ARG A 124 10.19 35.46 -3.65
CA ARG A 124 11.58 35.94 -3.68
C ARG A 124 12.58 34.82 -3.94
N GLU A 125 12.35 33.63 -3.38
CA GLU A 125 13.18 32.45 -3.66
C GLU A 125 13.07 32.04 -5.14
N ARG A 126 11.85 32.04 -5.70
CA ARG A 126 11.58 31.68 -7.09
C ARG A 126 12.22 32.66 -8.07
N GLU A 127 12.11 33.97 -7.81
CA GLU A 127 12.78 35.00 -8.60
C GLU A 127 14.31 34.81 -8.59
N ARG A 128 14.90 34.52 -7.42
CA ARG A 128 16.36 34.32 -7.29
C ARG A 128 16.86 33.02 -7.91
N LEU A 129 16.05 31.96 -7.87
CA LEU A 129 16.40 30.66 -8.44
C LEU A 129 16.06 30.54 -9.93
N SER A 130 15.41 31.53 -10.53
CA SER A 130 15.03 31.55 -11.96
C SER A 130 16.20 31.24 -12.90
N ALA A 131 17.34 31.91 -12.72
CA ALA A 131 18.54 31.69 -13.52
C ALA A 131 19.13 30.28 -13.37
N ILE A 132 19.03 29.67 -12.18
CA ILE A 132 19.49 28.29 -11.94
C ILE A 132 18.50 27.28 -12.54
N ARG A 133 17.21 27.56 -12.45
CA ARG A 133 16.14 26.75 -13.04
C ARG A 133 16.25 26.72 -14.58
N GLU A 134 16.56 27.85 -15.21
CA GLU A 134 16.78 27.95 -16.65
C GLU A 134 18.03 27.19 -17.12
N GLY A 135 19.07 27.14 -16.29
CA GLY A 135 20.31 26.40 -16.57
C GLY A 135 20.28 24.92 -16.18
N ALA A 136 19.17 24.43 -15.59
CA ALA A 136 19.05 23.06 -15.10
C ALA A 136 18.84 22.05 -16.22
N ASP A 137 19.47 20.88 -16.10
CA ASP A 137 19.35 19.80 -17.09
C ASP A 137 18.05 19.01 -16.92
N VAL A 138 17.55 18.89 -15.68
CA VAL A 138 16.29 18.22 -15.37
C VAL A 138 15.49 19.07 -14.40
N ILE A 139 14.26 19.44 -14.76
CA ILE A 139 13.31 20.08 -13.87
C ILE A 139 12.25 19.05 -13.48
N LEU A 140 12.07 18.83 -12.18
CA LEU A 140 11.07 17.90 -11.66
C LEU A 140 10.00 18.67 -10.87
N ASP A 141 8.78 18.69 -11.40
CA ASP A 141 7.61 19.19 -10.69
C ASP A 141 7.12 18.15 -9.67
N THR A 142 7.14 18.55 -8.40
CA THR A 142 6.76 17.70 -7.27
C THR A 142 5.37 18.00 -6.73
N SER A 143 4.61 18.92 -7.34
CA SER A 143 3.33 19.43 -6.82
C SER A 143 2.32 18.34 -6.48
N SER A 144 2.20 17.33 -7.34
CA SER A 144 1.26 16.21 -7.17
C SER A 144 1.91 14.94 -6.59
N LEU A 145 3.20 14.99 -6.25
CA LEU A 145 3.95 13.81 -5.82
C LEU A 145 3.99 13.71 -4.29
N ASN A 146 3.69 12.52 -3.78
CA ASN A 146 4.01 12.16 -2.40
C ASN A 146 5.49 11.70 -2.28
N ILE A 147 5.97 11.55 -1.04
CA ILE A 147 7.38 11.22 -0.76
C ILE A 147 7.83 9.92 -1.47
N HIS A 148 6.98 8.89 -1.52
CA HIS A 148 7.32 7.63 -2.18
C HIS A 148 7.36 7.78 -3.70
N GLN A 149 6.39 8.49 -4.27
CA GLN A 149 6.35 8.76 -5.71
C GLN A 149 7.52 9.63 -6.17
N LEU A 150 7.91 10.64 -5.38
CA LEU A 150 9.08 11.45 -5.64
C LEU A 150 10.36 10.61 -5.61
N ALA A 151 10.53 9.77 -4.59
CA ALA A 151 11.67 8.85 -4.51
C ALA A 151 11.74 7.93 -5.74
N THR A 152 10.64 7.26 -6.09
CA THR A 152 10.56 6.41 -7.29
C THR A 152 10.90 7.20 -8.56
N ARG A 153 10.38 8.42 -8.71
CA ARG A 153 10.61 9.24 -9.90
C ARG A 153 12.07 9.69 -10.03
N VAL A 154 12.73 10.02 -8.93
CA VAL A 154 14.17 10.32 -8.89
C VAL A 154 14.98 9.06 -9.21
N THR A 155 14.59 7.90 -8.66
CA THR A 155 15.23 6.62 -8.97
C THR A 155 15.14 6.26 -10.44
N ASP A 156 14.00 6.54 -11.10
CA ASP A 156 13.83 6.24 -12.51
C ASP A 156 14.64 7.18 -13.43
N LEU A 157 14.82 8.45 -13.04
CA LEU A 157 15.53 9.46 -13.84
C LEU A 157 17.06 9.30 -13.85
N PHE A 158 17.63 8.73 -12.79
CA PHE A 158 19.08 8.58 -12.59
C PHE A 158 19.51 7.11 -12.50
N ARG A 159 18.67 6.20 -12.99
CA ARG A 159 19.04 4.79 -13.23
C ARG A 159 19.97 4.72 -14.44
N GLU A 160 21.07 3.97 -14.34
CA GLU A 160 22.02 3.82 -15.45
C GLU A 160 21.39 3.13 -16.66
N GLU A 161 21.71 3.63 -17.86
CA GLU A 161 21.44 2.96 -19.12
C GLU A 161 22.16 1.61 -19.14
N GLY A 162 21.39 0.54 -18.92
CA GLY A 162 21.88 -0.84 -18.84
C GLY A 162 21.34 -1.63 -17.66
N ASP A 163 20.79 -0.96 -16.63
CA ASP A 163 20.31 -1.63 -15.40
C ASP A 163 18.79 -1.78 -15.33
N ALA A 164 18.11 -1.87 -16.48
CA ALA A 164 16.73 -2.34 -16.55
C ALA A 164 16.64 -3.85 -16.25
N ARG A 165 17.16 -4.29 -15.10
CA ARG A 165 16.96 -5.66 -14.61
C ARG A 165 15.59 -5.74 -13.95
N HIS A 166 14.59 -6.05 -14.76
CA HIS A 166 13.30 -6.51 -14.26
C HIS A 166 13.52 -7.80 -13.48
N THR A 167 13.42 -7.72 -12.14
CA THR A 167 13.51 -8.91 -11.30
C THR A 167 12.13 -9.55 -11.20
N LEU A 168 11.86 -10.49 -12.11
CA LEU A 168 10.68 -11.34 -12.07
C LEU A 168 10.89 -12.48 -11.07
N THR A 169 10.13 -12.48 -9.97
CA THR A 169 10.12 -13.59 -9.01
C THR A 169 8.96 -14.51 -9.34
N VAL A 170 9.28 -15.69 -9.89
CA VAL A 170 8.28 -16.72 -10.17
C VAL A 170 8.21 -17.69 -9.00
N MET A 171 7.00 -17.90 -8.47
CA MET A 171 6.73 -18.89 -7.43
C MET A 171 5.54 -19.79 -7.80
N SER A 172 5.43 -20.93 -7.12
CA SER A 172 4.26 -21.82 -7.26
C SER A 172 3.62 -22.06 -5.91
N PHE A 173 2.30 -22.04 -5.85
CA PHE A 173 1.53 -22.23 -4.61
C PHE A 173 0.35 -23.18 -4.84
N GLY A 174 -0.28 -23.64 -3.77
CA GLY A 174 -1.52 -24.41 -3.85
C GLY A 174 -2.70 -23.60 -3.31
N PHE A 175 -3.79 -23.50 -4.07
CA PHE A 175 -4.99 -22.75 -3.68
C PHE A 175 -5.58 -23.16 -2.33
N LYS A 176 -5.43 -24.43 -1.95
CA LYS A 176 -5.86 -24.92 -0.62
C LYS A 176 -5.09 -24.30 0.56
N TYR A 177 -3.94 -23.67 0.30
CA TYR A 177 -3.12 -22.97 1.28
C TYR A 177 -3.29 -21.44 1.23
N GLY A 178 -4.15 -20.94 0.34
CA GLY A 178 -4.34 -19.51 0.10
C GLY A 178 -3.32 -18.93 -0.88
N LEU A 179 -3.62 -17.72 -1.37
CA LEU A 179 -2.72 -16.94 -2.22
C LEU A 179 -1.55 -16.39 -1.37
N PRO A 180 -0.30 -16.41 -1.87
CA PRO A 180 0.79 -15.68 -1.25
C PRO A 180 0.45 -14.19 -1.12
N THR A 181 0.87 -13.57 -0.03
CA THR A 181 0.50 -12.18 0.32
C THR A 181 1.24 -11.12 -0.49
N ASP A 182 2.28 -11.52 -1.21
CA ASP A 182 3.24 -10.66 -1.92
C ASP A 182 3.25 -10.91 -3.44
N VAL A 183 2.14 -11.40 -4.00
CA VAL A 183 1.98 -11.69 -5.42
C VAL A 183 1.22 -10.59 -6.15
N ASP A 184 1.78 -10.15 -7.27
CA ASP A 184 1.22 -9.12 -8.15
C ASP A 184 0.36 -9.74 -9.25
N LEU A 185 0.79 -10.87 -9.82
CA LEU A 185 0.13 -11.59 -10.90
C LEU A 185 -0.08 -13.07 -10.56
N VAL A 186 -1.30 -13.58 -10.75
CA VAL A 186 -1.65 -14.98 -10.47
C VAL A 186 -2.05 -15.69 -11.76
N ALA A 187 -1.35 -16.76 -12.10
CA ALA A 187 -1.73 -17.70 -13.14
C ALA A 187 -2.40 -18.92 -12.51
N ASP A 188 -3.70 -19.12 -12.74
CA ASP A 188 -4.40 -20.33 -12.31
C ASP A 188 -4.21 -21.44 -13.35
N MET A 189 -3.48 -22.50 -13.00
CA MET A 189 -3.23 -23.64 -13.90
C MET A 189 -4.16 -24.83 -13.63
N ARG A 190 -5.23 -24.65 -12.85
CA ARG A 190 -6.15 -25.76 -12.49
C ARG A 190 -6.92 -26.32 -13.68
N PHE A 191 -7.04 -25.56 -14.77
CA PHE A 191 -7.73 -25.98 -15.98
C PHE A 191 -7.00 -27.10 -16.73
N LEU A 192 -5.67 -27.23 -16.60
CA LEU A 192 -4.92 -28.29 -17.27
C LEU A 192 -5.34 -29.71 -16.76
N PRO A 193 -4.98 -30.81 -17.42
CA PRO A 193 -5.22 -32.20 -16.93
C PRO A 193 -4.30 -32.77 -15.81
N ASN A 194 -4.84 -33.07 -14.62
CA ASN A 194 -4.04 -33.31 -13.40
C ASN A 194 -3.14 -34.57 -13.40
N PRO A 195 -1.78 -34.45 -13.33
CA PRO A 195 -0.87 -35.60 -13.33
C PRO A 195 -1.02 -36.46 -12.07
N PHE A 196 -1.67 -35.96 -11.01
CA PHE A 196 -1.99 -36.74 -9.82
C PHE A 196 -2.87 -37.98 -10.12
N TRP A 197 -3.62 -37.95 -11.23
CA TRP A 197 -4.46 -39.07 -11.66
C TRP A 197 -3.71 -40.15 -12.43
N ILE A 198 -2.44 -39.93 -12.75
CA ILE A 198 -1.56 -40.90 -13.39
C ILE A 198 -0.75 -41.58 -12.28
N PRO A 199 -1.00 -42.87 -11.98
CA PRO A 199 -0.33 -43.58 -10.88
C PRO A 199 1.19 -43.44 -10.90
N GLU A 200 1.78 -43.44 -12.09
CA GLU A 200 3.22 -43.36 -12.36
C GLU A 200 3.79 -41.95 -12.10
N LEU A 201 2.98 -40.90 -12.15
CA LEU A 201 3.42 -39.51 -11.93
C LEU A 201 3.01 -38.96 -10.56
N LYS A 202 2.16 -39.68 -9.83
CA LYS A 202 1.58 -39.28 -8.55
C LYS A 202 2.62 -38.99 -7.45
N ALA A 203 3.73 -39.73 -7.46
CA ALA A 203 4.80 -39.58 -6.47
C ALA A 203 5.86 -38.54 -6.87
N HIS A 204 5.80 -38.02 -8.10
CA HIS A 204 6.85 -37.20 -8.70
C HIS A 204 6.51 -35.71 -8.68
N THR A 205 7.55 -34.89 -8.75
CA THR A 205 7.44 -33.43 -8.70
C THR A 205 7.40 -32.77 -10.07
N GLY A 206 6.83 -31.57 -10.13
CA GLY A 206 6.80 -30.78 -11.38
C GLY A 206 8.18 -30.31 -11.87
N GLU A 207 9.24 -30.51 -11.08
CA GLU A 207 10.64 -30.27 -11.46
C GLU A 207 11.21 -31.44 -12.28
N GLU A 208 10.57 -32.61 -12.21
CA GLU A 208 11.03 -33.83 -12.89
C GLU A 208 10.52 -33.88 -14.34
N PRO A 209 11.35 -34.35 -15.30
CA PRO A 209 11.02 -34.33 -16.73
C PRO A 209 9.71 -35.02 -17.06
N GLN A 210 9.43 -36.16 -16.41
CA GLN A 210 8.23 -36.97 -16.68
C GLN A 210 6.93 -36.20 -16.38
N VAL A 211 6.90 -35.41 -15.30
CA VAL A 211 5.74 -34.59 -14.93
C VAL A 211 5.69 -33.30 -15.74
N ARG A 212 6.85 -32.69 -16.01
CA ARG A 212 6.97 -31.48 -16.83
C ARG A 212 6.48 -31.75 -18.25
N ASP A 213 7.01 -32.77 -18.89
CA ASP A 213 6.73 -33.10 -20.28
C ASP A 213 5.28 -33.53 -20.45
N TYR A 214 4.73 -34.25 -19.47
CA TYR A 214 3.29 -34.52 -19.41
C TYR A 214 2.46 -33.25 -19.30
N VAL A 215 2.81 -32.28 -18.45
CA VAL A 215 2.02 -31.03 -18.29
C VAL A 215 2.16 -30.10 -19.49
N LEU A 216 3.35 -30.01 -20.10
CA LEU A 216 3.62 -29.16 -21.27
C LEU A 216 3.07 -29.76 -22.57
N SER A 217 2.88 -31.08 -22.65
CA SER A 217 2.22 -31.72 -23.79
C SER A 217 0.70 -31.57 -23.79
N GLN A 218 0.13 -31.01 -22.71
CA GLN A 218 -1.31 -30.75 -22.64
C GLN A 218 -1.69 -29.60 -23.56
N GLN A 219 -2.84 -29.72 -24.20
CA GLN A 219 -3.38 -28.71 -25.08
C GLN A 219 -3.57 -27.36 -24.36
N GLY A 220 -3.20 -26.27 -25.04
CA GLY A 220 -3.24 -24.92 -24.47
C GLY A 220 -2.19 -24.63 -23.39
N ALA A 221 -1.39 -25.60 -22.93
CA ALA A 221 -0.41 -25.38 -21.86
C ALA A 221 0.71 -24.42 -22.30
N LEU A 222 1.31 -24.65 -23.46
CA LEU A 222 2.36 -23.78 -24.01
C LEU A 222 1.81 -22.43 -24.43
N GLU A 223 0.63 -22.41 -25.05
CA GLU A 223 -0.03 -21.17 -25.50
C GLU A 223 -0.45 -20.28 -24.32
N PHE A 224 -0.98 -20.87 -23.25
CA PHE A 224 -1.27 -20.14 -22.01
C PHE A 224 0.00 -19.58 -21.37
N ILE A 225 1.07 -20.38 -21.30
CA ILE A 225 2.36 -19.92 -20.76
C ILE A 225 2.91 -18.76 -21.60
N ASP A 226 2.86 -18.86 -22.93
CA ASP A 226 3.37 -17.83 -23.84
C ASP A 226 2.50 -16.55 -23.79
N THR A 227 1.18 -16.70 -23.77
CA THR A 227 0.23 -15.57 -23.70
C THR A 227 0.33 -14.87 -22.36
N TYR A 228 0.42 -15.63 -21.27
CA TYR A 228 0.61 -15.08 -19.93
C TYR A 228 1.98 -14.41 -19.78
N ALA A 229 3.05 -15.00 -20.33
CA ALA A 229 4.38 -14.38 -20.35
C ALA A 229 4.39 -13.07 -21.15
N ARG A 230 3.65 -13.00 -22.27
CA ARG A 230 3.46 -11.78 -23.07
C ARG A 230 2.62 -10.73 -22.34
N ALA A 231 1.58 -11.14 -21.64
CA ALA A 231 0.74 -10.25 -20.84
C ALA A 231 1.51 -9.66 -19.64
N ALA A 232 2.29 -10.50 -18.95
CA ALA A 232 3.17 -10.08 -17.87
C ALA A 232 4.26 -9.10 -18.36
N THR A 233 4.79 -9.30 -19.57
CA THR A 233 5.77 -8.36 -20.15
C THR A 233 5.17 -7.06 -20.70
N ARG A 234 3.89 -7.04 -21.13
CA ARG A 234 3.19 -5.82 -21.60
C ARG A 234 2.63 -4.93 -20.48
N ALA A 235 2.31 -5.50 -19.32
CA ALA A 235 1.85 -4.74 -18.15
C ALA A 235 2.98 -3.93 -17.47
N GLY A 236 4.24 -4.12 -17.90
CA GLY A 236 5.45 -3.47 -17.39
C GLY A 236 5.62 -1.97 -17.70
N GLY A 237 4.54 -1.20 -17.63
CA GLY A 237 4.63 0.25 -17.42
C GLY A 237 5.09 0.54 -15.99
N VAL A 238 6.40 0.42 -15.75
CA VAL A 238 7.12 0.66 -14.48
C VAL A 238 6.50 0.00 -13.24
N PRO A 239 6.87 -1.27 -12.98
CA PRO A 239 7.22 -1.68 -11.62
C PRO A 239 8.58 -2.40 -11.55
N THR A 240 9.36 -2.09 -10.50
CA THR A 240 10.75 -2.55 -10.33
C THR A 240 10.89 -3.97 -9.73
N ARG A 241 9.78 -4.64 -9.40
CA ARG A 241 9.70 -6.05 -8.98
C ARG A 241 8.30 -6.57 -9.29
N GLU A 242 8.21 -7.69 -9.99
CA GLU A 242 6.96 -8.40 -10.19
C GLU A 242 7.07 -9.82 -9.63
N GLN A 243 6.09 -10.21 -8.83
CA GLN A 243 5.95 -11.57 -8.32
C GLN A 243 4.79 -12.27 -9.03
N ALA A 244 5.13 -13.23 -9.87
CA ALA A 244 4.16 -14.08 -10.56
C ALA A 244 4.02 -15.40 -9.82
N ALA A 245 2.79 -15.77 -9.45
CA ALA A 245 2.53 -17.04 -8.79
C ALA A 245 1.60 -17.96 -9.58
N PHE A 246 2.04 -19.20 -9.71
CA PHE A 246 1.29 -20.26 -10.38
C PHE A 246 0.52 -21.10 -9.36
N GLY A 247 -0.81 -21.07 -9.47
CA GLY A 247 -1.72 -21.70 -8.52
C GLY A 247 -2.09 -23.14 -8.87
N ARG A 248 -1.97 -24.05 -7.90
CA ARG A 248 -2.25 -25.50 -8.00
C ARG A 248 -3.51 -25.89 -7.21
N GLY A 249 -4.29 -26.85 -7.69
CA GLY A 249 -5.16 -27.66 -6.83
C GLY A 249 -4.28 -28.57 -5.95
N GLY A 250 -4.41 -28.59 -4.63
CA GLY A 250 -3.53 -29.40 -3.77
C GLY A 250 -3.89 -30.90 -3.77
N ARG A 251 -3.23 -31.83 -3.05
CA ARG A 251 -1.83 -31.94 -2.57
C ARG A 251 -0.92 -32.23 -3.77
N VAL A 252 0.28 -31.64 -3.76
CA VAL A 252 1.45 -32.08 -4.53
C VAL A 252 1.21 -32.11 -6.06
N HIS A 253 1.53 -30.95 -6.65
CA HIS A 253 1.94 -30.64 -8.02
C HIS A 253 0.96 -30.21 -9.14
N ARG A 254 1.23 -28.97 -9.62
CA ARG A 254 1.29 -28.45 -11.01
C ARG A 254 2.01 -27.10 -11.23
N GLY A 255 3.20 -27.12 -11.82
CA GLY A 255 3.94 -25.92 -12.22
C GLY A 255 5.16 -25.57 -11.36
N GLN A 256 6.19 -26.42 -11.40
CA GLN A 256 7.57 -26.05 -11.04
C GLN A 256 8.45 -26.43 -12.24
N ALA A 257 8.14 -25.89 -13.42
CA ALA A 257 9.03 -26.00 -14.56
C ALA A 257 9.91 -24.73 -14.58
N PRO A 258 11.24 -24.84 -14.62
CA PRO A 258 12.09 -23.71 -14.96
C PRO A 258 11.90 -23.40 -16.44
N LEU A 259 11.54 -22.16 -16.77
CA LEU A 259 11.75 -21.60 -18.11
C LEU A 259 13.27 -21.51 -18.34
N ARG A 260 13.87 -22.58 -18.86
CA ARG A 260 15.15 -22.52 -19.58
C ARG A 260 14.87 -22.93 -21.02
N ARG A 261 14.82 -21.94 -21.91
CA ARG A 261 14.98 -22.15 -23.35
C ARG A 261 16.31 -21.51 -23.74
N ASP A 262 17.22 -22.30 -24.26
CA ASP A 262 18.47 -21.82 -24.84
C ASP A 262 18.17 -20.90 -26.03
N GLY A 263 18.94 -19.81 -26.11
CA GLY A 263 18.69 -18.69 -27.00
C GLY A 263 18.92 -19.00 -28.47
N ALA A 264 17.98 -18.56 -29.31
CA ALA A 264 18.21 -18.15 -30.70
C ALA A 264 16.99 -17.36 -31.19
N GLY A 265 17.14 -16.04 -31.36
CA GLY A 265 16.09 -15.20 -31.96
C GLY A 265 16.05 -13.74 -31.48
N THR A 266 17.08 -12.97 -31.85
CA THR A 266 17.11 -11.50 -32.03
C THR A 266 16.33 -10.60 -31.05
N GLY A 267 17.03 -10.06 -30.05
CA GLY A 267 16.61 -8.94 -29.19
C GLY A 267 17.40 -8.93 -27.87
N SER A 268 17.94 -7.77 -27.46
CA SER A 268 18.89 -7.53 -26.34
C SER A 268 18.74 -8.43 -25.08
N PRO A 269 19.84 -8.90 -24.47
CA PRO A 269 19.83 -9.95 -23.45
C PRO A 269 19.44 -9.43 -22.06
N ALA A 270 18.17 -9.54 -21.69
CA ALA A 270 17.75 -9.46 -20.29
C ALA A 270 18.13 -10.77 -19.57
N GLU A 271 19.16 -10.74 -18.72
CA GLU A 271 19.49 -11.87 -17.83
C GLU A 271 18.35 -12.11 -16.82
N LEU A 272 17.44 -13.03 -17.17
CA LEU A 272 16.35 -13.52 -16.33
C LEU A 272 16.92 -14.38 -15.19
N ARG A 273 17.16 -13.78 -14.01
CA ARG A 273 17.48 -14.54 -12.79
C ARG A 273 16.20 -15.01 -12.08
N ALA A 274 15.69 -16.17 -12.47
CA ALA A 274 14.63 -16.86 -11.73
C ALA A 274 15.18 -17.42 -10.40
N ARG A 275 14.69 -16.91 -9.26
CA ARG A 275 15.04 -17.42 -7.92
C ARG A 275 13.85 -18.17 -7.33
N CYS A 276 13.79 -19.48 -7.50
CA CYS A 276 12.76 -20.33 -6.87
C CYS A 276 12.99 -20.39 -5.35
N ARG A 277 12.01 -19.96 -4.54
CA ARG A 277 11.99 -20.19 -3.09
C ARG A 277 10.86 -21.17 -2.73
N ARG A 278 11.16 -22.17 -1.89
CA ARG A 278 10.15 -22.99 -1.20
C ARG A 278 9.57 -22.22 -0.01
N ALA A 279 8.25 -22.15 0.10
CA ALA A 279 7.60 -21.76 1.35
C ALA A 279 7.81 -22.89 2.39
N ARG A 280 8.39 -22.58 3.56
CA ARG A 280 8.52 -23.55 4.66
C ARG A 280 7.16 -23.77 5.31
N GLU A 281 6.83 -25.04 5.55
CA GLU A 281 5.62 -25.47 6.25
C GLU A 281 5.63 -24.98 7.70
N THR A 282 4.60 -24.22 8.07
CA THR A 282 4.24 -23.95 9.47
C THR A 282 2.77 -24.33 9.67
N PRO A 283 2.41 -25.15 10.68
CA PRO A 283 1.03 -25.53 10.91
C PRO A 283 0.40 -24.62 11.97
N ARG A 284 -0.68 -23.88 11.65
CA ARG A 284 -1.78 -23.42 12.55
C ARG A 284 -2.78 -22.47 11.85
N PRO A 285 -3.98 -22.22 12.43
CA PRO A 285 -5.23 -22.84 12.04
C PRO A 285 -6.13 -21.94 11.17
N ARG A 286 -7.20 -22.57 10.68
CA ARG A 286 -8.29 -22.04 9.84
C ARG A 286 -8.77 -20.63 10.23
N SER A 287 -8.66 -19.68 9.30
CA SER A 287 -9.65 -18.62 9.10
C SER A 287 -9.51 -17.98 7.71
N ARG A 288 -10.60 -18.02 6.95
CA ARG A 288 -10.79 -17.49 5.58
C ARG A 288 -10.58 -15.98 5.54
N VAL A 289 -9.62 -15.50 4.74
CA VAL A 289 -9.66 -14.11 4.25
C VAL A 289 -8.97 -13.97 2.88
N GLY A 290 -9.74 -13.63 1.84
CA GLY A 290 -9.24 -13.21 0.54
C GLY A 290 -9.47 -11.71 0.34
N TRP A 291 -8.42 -10.98 -0.02
CA TRP A 291 -8.51 -9.69 -0.74
C TRP A 291 -8.67 -10.06 -2.23
N MET A 292 -9.37 -9.32 -3.08
CA MET A 292 -8.81 -8.15 -3.76
C MET A 292 -9.88 -7.33 -4.51
N PHE A 293 -9.44 -6.13 -4.87
CA PHE A 293 -10.01 -5.04 -5.66
C PHE A 293 -10.81 -5.43 -6.92
N ALA A 294 -11.86 -4.65 -7.19
CA ALA A 294 -12.47 -4.50 -8.51
C ALA A 294 -12.58 -3.00 -8.83
N ALA A 295 -12.24 -2.64 -10.06
CA ALA A 295 -12.49 -1.33 -10.65
C ALA A 295 -13.98 -1.20 -11.02
N GLU A 296 -14.62 -0.12 -10.58
CA GLU A 296 -16.02 0.21 -10.92
C GLU A 296 -16.08 1.35 -11.93
N THR A 297 -16.86 1.16 -12.98
CA THR A 297 -17.47 2.21 -13.80
C THR A 297 -18.61 2.88 -13.01
N PRO A 298 -18.79 4.21 -13.09
CA PRO A 298 -19.70 4.92 -12.20
C PRO A 298 -21.16 4.88 -12.68
N HIS A 299 -22.08 4.59 -11.75
CA HIS A 299 -23.51 4.93 -11.86
C HIS A 299 -23.85 6.10 -10.92
N PRO A 300 -24.77 7.00 -11.32
CA PRO A 300 -25.01 8.24 -10.61
C PRO A 300 -25.89 8.01 -9.37
N GLY A 301 -25.55 8.62 -8.24
CA GLY A 301 -26.49 8.80 -7.12
C GLY A 301 -26.13 8.25 -5.74
N GLN A 302 -24.86 7.95 -5.42
CA GLN A 302 -24.47 7.65 -4.04
C GLN A 302 -23.37 8.62 -3.55
N GLU A 303 -23.76 9.55 -2.68
CA GLU A 303 -22.84 10.42 -1.94
C GLU A 303 -21.82 9.57 -1.17
N ARG A 304 -20.58 9.55 -1.66
CA ARG A 304 -19.43 8.96 -0.97
C ARG A 304 -19.09 9.81 0.26
N ARG A 305 -19.56 9.42 1.43
CA ARG A 305 -19.05 9.94 2.71
C ARG A 305 -17.60 9.49 2.87
N THR A 306 -16.66 10.43 2.90
CA THR A 306 -15.22 10.18 3.03
C THR A 306 -14.84 9.95 4.50
N ALA A 307 -13.70 9.30 4.77
CA ALA A 307 -13.18 9.06 6.13
C ALA A 307 -13.03 10.33 7.00
N VAL A 308 -12.92 11.51 6.37
CA VAL A 308 -12.91 12.82 7.05
C VAL A 308 -14.25 13.11 7.76
N SER A 309 -15.37 12.56 7.26
CA SER A 309 -16.70 12.73 7.87
C SER A 309 -16.84 11.96 9.19
N LEU A 310 -16.37 10.71 9.28
CA LEU A 310 -16.52 9.89 10.48
C LEU A 310 -15.73 10.41 11.68
N THR A 311 -14.50 10.87 11.45
CA THR A 311 -13.68 11.46 12.52
C THR A 311 -14.34 12.73 13.05
N ALA A 312 -14.84 13.59 12.15
CA ALA A 312 -15.54 14.82 12.53
C ALA A 312 -16.82 14.52 13.32
N ASP A 313 -17.61 13.53 12.91
CA ASP A 313 -18.84 13.11 13.61
C ASP A 313 -18.54 12.64 15.04
N VAL A 314 -17.52 11.79 15.22
CA VAL A 314 -17.10 11.34 16.57
C VAL A 314 -16.66 12.53 17.41
N LYS A 315 -15.78 13.40 16.88
CA LYS A 315 -15.29 14.57 17.63
C LYS A 315 -16.43 15.53 17.99
N ALA A 316 -17.39 15.74 17.09
CA ALA A 316 -18.56 16.57 17.34
C ALA A 316 -19.45 15.99 18.46
N GLU A 317 -19.71 14.68 18.46
CA GLU A 317 -20.45 14.03 19.54
C GLU A 317 -19.68 14.11 20.88
N LEU A 318 -18.40 13.76 20.89
CA LEU A 318 -17.56 13.78 22.09
C LEU A 318 -17.40 15.19 22.67
N ALA A 319 -17.39 16.24 21.85
CA ALA A 319 -17.31 17.62 22.32
C ALA A 319 -18.54 18.02 23.16
N THR A 320 -19.68 17.36 22.99
CA THR A 320 -20.91 17.58 23.77
C THR A 320 -20.97 16.79 25.07
N VAL A 321 -20.12 15.78 25.25
CA VAL A 321 -20.10 14.95 26.46
C VAL A 321 -19.62 15.78 27.65
N ARG A 322 -20.42 15.83 28.71
CA ARG A 322 -20.06 16.48 29.98
C ARG A 322 -20.07 15.45 31.11
N ASP A 323 -18.91 15.19 31.67
CA ASP A 323 -18.79 14.40 32.89
C ASP A 323 -18.86 15.34 34.10
N PRO A 324 -19.84 15.18 35.01
CA PRO A 324 -19.96 16.05 36.18
C PRO A 324 -18.87 15.80 37.23
N ARG A 325 -18.16 14.66 37.17
CA ARG A 325 -17.16 14.30 38.18
C ARG A 325 -15.90 15.15 38.02
N PRO A 326 -15.42 15.83 39.09
CA PRO A 326 -14.21 16.66 39.01
C PRO A 326 -12.97 15.90 38.53
N THR A 327 -12.80 14.64 38.95
CA THR A 327 -11.63 13.81 38.56
C THR A 327 -11.62 13.51 37.06
N ALA A 328 -12.78 13.22 36.48
CA ALA A 328 -12.93 12.95 35.05
C ALA A 328 -12.69 14.22 34.22
N ARG A 329 -13.19 15.37 34.68
CA ARG A 329 -12.92 16.68 34.04
C ARG A 329 -11.42 17.00 34.02
N VAL A 330 -10.73 16.81 35.16
CA VAL A 330 -9.27 16.97 35.26
C VAL A 330 -8.54 16.00 34.34
N ALA A 331 -8.98 14.74 34.28
CA ALA A 331 -8.37 13.71 33.46
C ALA A 331 -8.47 14.01 31.95
N GLU A 332 -9.67 14.41 31.49
CA GLU A 332 -9.91 14.82 30.11
C GLU A 332 -9.10 16.06 29.74
N LEU A 333 -9.15 17.12 30.57
CA LEU A 333 -8.43 18.36 30.30
C LEU A 333 -6.92 18.14 30.27
N THR A 334 -6.39 17.32 31.18
CA THR A 334 -4.97 16.97 31.21
C THR A 334 -4.55 16.18 29.96
N ALA A 335 -5.41 15.29 29.46
CA ALA A 335 -5.17 14.59 28.21
C ALA A 335 -5.22 15.54 27.01
N ILE A 336 -6.20 16.45 26.95
CA ILE A 336 -6.27 17.48 25.90
C ILE A 336 -4.98 18.30 25.87
N LEU A 337 -4.62 18.94 27.00
CA LEU A 337 -3.43 19.79 27.15
C LEU A 337 -2.11 19.05 26.85
N ARG A 338 -2.10 17.72 26.89
CA ARG A 338 -0.91 16.90 26.61
C ARG A 338 -0.81 16.52 25.13
N PHE A 339 -1.93 16.21 24.51
CA PHE A 339 -1.99 15.63 23.16
C PHE A 339 -2.22 16.69 22.07
N SER A 340 -2.66 17.89 22.43
CA SER A 340 -3.01 18.97 21.48
C SER A 340 -1.99 20.11 21.42
N GLY A 341 -0.86 19.98 22.09
CA GLY A 341 0.02 21.10 22.41
C GLY A 341 0.64 20.82 23.77
N GLY A 342 1.49 21.71 24.26
CA GLY A 342 2.15 21.42 25.52
C GLY A 342 2.78 22.63 26.18
N LEU A 343 3.88 22.34 26.86
CA LEU A 343 4.63 23.28 27.65
C LEU A 343 5.57 24.09 26.76
N HIS A 344 5.41 25.40 26.74
CA HIS A 344 6.32 26.33 26.07
C HIS A 344 7.09 27.14 27.12
N SER A 345 8.38 27.37 26.88
CA SER A 345 9.18 28.32 27.66
C SER A 345 9.40 29.56 26.80
N ILE A 346 8.78 30.68 27.18
CA ILE A 346 8.88 31.96 26.47
C ILE A 346 9.58 32.94 27.40
N ALA A 347 10.78 33.40 27.02
CA ALA A 347 11.58 34.35 27.80
C ALA A 347 11.74 33.97 29.29
N GLY A 348 11.91 32.67 29.59
CA GLY A 348 12.05 32.14 30.96
C GLY A 348 10.74 31.98 31.73
N ARG A 349 9.59 32.33 31.14
CA ARG A 349 8.25 32.07 31.69
C ARG A 349 7.65 30.83 31.07
N VAL A 350 7.01 30.01 31.91
CA VAL A 350 6.31 28.80 31.47
C VAL A 350 4.92 29.20 30.97
N ALA A 351 4.64 28.89 29.71
CA ALA A 351 3.32 29.00 29.10
C ALA A 351 2.77 27.62 28.74
N VAL A 352 1.46 27.44 28.87
CA VAL A 352 0.76 26.22 28.43
C VAL A 352 -0.11 26.58 27.24
N GLU A 353 0.00 25.82 26.16
CA GLU A 353 -0.78 26.03 24.95
C GLU A 353 -1.38 24.73 24.43
N ALA A 354 -2.66 24.79 24.05
CA ALA A 354 -3.38 23.71 23.43
C ALA A 354 -3.99 24.18 22.11
N GLU A 355 -3.54 23.61 21.01
CA GLU A 355 -4.06 23.83 19.65
C GLU A 355 -5.15 22.81 19.33
N LEU A 356 -6.35 23.29 19.03
CA LEU A 356 -7.55 22.46 18.88
C LEU A 356 -8.21 22.75 17.54
N GLU A 357 -8.81 21.72 16.93
CA GLU A 357 -9.47 21.80 15.62
C GLU A 357 -10.92 22.34 15.68
N SER A 358 -11.44 22.60 16.89
CA SER A 358 -12.85 22.94 17.11
C SER A 358 -12.99 24.10 18.10
N ASP A 359 -13.75 25.13 17.71
CA ASP A 359 -14.11 26.27 18.57
C ASP A 359 -14.81 25.80 19.86
N ILE A 360 -15.73 24.83 19.71
CA ILE A 360 -16.49 24.26 20.82
C ILE A 360 -15.55 23.64 21.85
N LEU A 361 -14.58 22.85 21.38
CA LEU A 361 -13.59 22.21 22.24
C LEU A 361 -12.65 23.24 22.89
N ALA A 362 -12.22 24.26 22.14
CA ALA A 362 -11.36 25.31 22.66
C ALA A 362 -12.04 26.15 23.74
N ARG A 363 -13.28 26.60 23.52
CA ARG A 363 -14.08 27.30 24.53
C ARG A 363 -14.35 26.43 25.74
N ARG A 364 -14.57 25.12 25.55
CA ARG A 364 -14.74 24.17 26.65
C ARG A 364 -13.45 24.05 27.46
N ALA A 365 -12.30 23.80 26.83
CA ALA A 365 -11.02 23.71 27.52
C ALA A 365 -10.70 25.01 28.27
N ALA A 366 -10.93 26.18 27.65
CA ALA A 366 -10.74 27.47 28.29
C ALA A 366 -11.60 27.64 29.55
N ARG A 367 -12.88 27.29 29.47
CA ARG A 367 -13.80 27.33 30.62
C ARG A 367 -13.35 26.38 31.73
N GLU A 368 -12.99 25.15 31.38
CA GLU A 368 -12.53 24.13 32.32
C GLU A 368 -11.22 24.55 33.02
N ILE A 369 -10.28 25.17 32.30
CA ILE A 369 -9.05 25.72 32.90
C ILE A 369 -9.38 26.78 33.94
N MET A 370 -10.28 27.71 33.61
CA MET A 370 -10.69 28.77 34.51
C MET A 370 -11.44 28.24 35.74
N GLU A 371 -12.39 27.33 35.55
CA GLU A 371 -13.20 26.77 36.63
C GLU A 371 -12.40 25.85 37.57
N ILE A 372 -11.50 25.02 37.04
CA ILE A 372 -10.77 24.02 37.83
C ILE A 372 -9.52 24.62 38.47
N TYR A 373 -8.78 25.45 37.73
CA TYR A 373 -7.45 25.92 38.14
C TYR A 373 -7.41 27.41 38.49
N GLY A 374 -8.50 28.16 38.23
CA GLY A 374 -8.56 29.59 38.54
C GLY A 374 -7.65 30.46 37.69
N VAL A 375 -7.10 29.91 36.59
CA VAL A 375 -6.18 30.63 35.69
C VAL A 375 -6.96 31.07 34.45
N ARG A 376 -6.76 32.32 34.00
CA ARG A 376 -7.47 32.86 32.84
C ARG A 376 -6.73 32.49 31.54
N PRO A 377 -7.34 31.70 30.64
CA PRO A 377 -6.78 31.43 29.33
C PRO A 377 -7.14 32.52 28.32
N GLU A 378 -6.25 32.72 27.37
CA GLU A 378 -6.47 33.47 26.15
C GLU A 378 -6.91 32.52 25.04
N LEU A 379 -8.01 32.86 24.36
CA LEU A 379 -8.48 32.15 23.18
C LEU A 379 -8.03 32.91 21.94
N VAL A 380 -7.17 32.28 21.14
CA VAL A 380 -6.66 32.86 19.91
C VAL A 380 -7.18 32.04 18.74
N HIS A 381 -7.85 32.70 17.81
CA HIS A 381 -8.19 32.08 16.54
C HIS A 381 -6.93 32.03 15.67
N VAL A 382 -6.40 30.84 15.46
CA VAL A 382 -5.28 30.60 14.58
C VAL A 382 -5.85 30.40 13.18
N GLN A 383 -5.67 31.40 12.32
CA GLN A 383 -5.96 31.27 10.90
C GLN A 383 -5.20 30.04 10.39
N ALA A 384 -5.92 29.10 9.78
CA ALA A 384 -5.30 27.93 9.18
C ALA A 384 -4.45 28.41 8.00
N SER A 385 -3.15 28.49 8.25
CA SER A 385 -2.16 28.66 7.21
C SER A 385 -2.10 27.33 6.45
N GLY A 386 -2.67 27.33 5.24
CA GLY A 386 -2.68 26.22 4.28
C GLY A 386 -3.78 25.16 4.44
N GLY A 387 -4.76 25.20 3.54
CA GLY A 387 -5.46 24.05 2.96
C GLY A 387 -6.31 23.11 3.84
N ARG A 388 -6.21 23.16 5.17
CA ARG A 388 -7.20 22.52 6.05
C ARG A 388 -8.43 23.41 6.10
N ALA A 389 -9.53 22.93 5.54
CA ALA A 389 -10.83 23.55 5.77
C ALA A 389 -11.19 23.39 7.25
N GLY A 390 -10.90 24.42 8.05
CA GLY A 390 -11.23 24.50 9.47
C GLY A 390 -10.28 25.44 10.21
N GLY A 391 -10.80 26.44 10.91
CA GLY A 391 -9.99 27.29 11.79
C GLY A 391 -9.40 26.46 12.95
N HIS A 392 -8.13 26.69 13.27
CA HIS A 392 -7.53 26.14 14.48
C HIS A 392 -7.70 27.16 15.62
N PHE A 393 -7.90 26.66 16.83
CA PHE A 393 -8.11 27.48 18.02
C PHE A 393 -7.01 27.16 19.01
N ALA A 394 -6.26 28.16 19.43
CA ALA A 394 -5.27 28.02 20.48
C ALA A 394 -5.86 28.50 21.81
N VAL A 395 -5.78 27.65 22.83
CA VAL A 395 -6.05 28.01 24.23
C VAL A 395 -4.69 28.19 24.89
N ARG A 396 -4.33 29.43 25.22
CA ARG A 396 -3.02 29.78 25.76
C ARG A 396 -3.14 30.31 27.18
N VAL A 397 -2.22 29.90 28.04
CA VAL A 397 -2.10 30.38 29.41
C VAL A 397 -0.65 30.83 29.63
N ILE A 398 -0.44 32.14 29.65
CA ILE A 398 0.87 32.76 29.89
C ILE A 398 1.01 33.10 31.37
N GLU A 399 0.10 33.92 31.89
CA GLU A 399 0.04 34.22 33.32
C GLU A 399 -0.53 33.01 34.08
N GLY A 400 0.18 32.55 35.12
CA GLY A 400 -0.18 31.32 35.83
C GLY A 400 0.13 30.01 35.08
N GLY A 401 0.82 30.06 33.94
CA GLY A 401 1.16 28.88 33.13
C GLY A 401 1.99 27.83 33.88
N GLU A 402 2.93 28.26 34.74
CA GLU A 402 3.70 27.33 35.58
C GLU A 402 2.81 26.56 36.58
N THR A 403 1.86 27.26 37.22
CA THR A 403 0.91 26.66 38.16
C THR A 403 0.06 25.61 37.46
N LEU A 404 -0.52 25.97 36.31
CA LEU A 404 -1.32 25.05 35.50
C LEU A 404 -0.49 23.84 35.06
N ALA A 405 0.74 24.05 34.59
CA ALA A 405 1.63 22.99 34.15
C ALA A 405 1.99 22.00 35.26
N ARG A 406 2.26 22.48 36.48
CA ARG A 406 2.52 21.59 37.63
C ARG A 406 1.27 20.82 38.05
N GLN A 407 0.11 21.47 38.10
CA GLN A 407 -1.15 20.85 38.54
C GLN A 407 -1.69 19.82 37.55
N THR A 408 -1.49 20.03 36.25
CA THR A 408 -1.83 19.08 35.16
C THR A 408 -0.76 18.01 34.96
N GLY A 409 0.41 18.16 35.60
CA GLY A 409 1.53 17.24 35.49
C GLY A 409 2.30 17.35 34.17
N LEU A 410 2.19 18.47 33.45
CA LEU A 410 3.11 18.86 32.36
C LEU A 410 4.51 19.16 32.89
N LEU A 411 4.61 19.66 34.12
CA LEU A 411 5.85 19.90 34.85
C LEU A 411 5.92 19.09 36.15
N ASP A 412 7.12 18.65 36.49
CA ASP A 412 7.41 18.09 37.81
C ASP A 412 7.67 19.19 38.87
N GLN A 413 7.89 18.79 40.12
CA GLN A 413 8.19 19.73 41.21
C GLN A 413 9.51 20.50 41.01
N ARG A 414 10.44 19.93 40.22
CA ARG A 414 11.77 20.46 39.89
C ARG A 414 11.76 21.28 38.58
N ARG A 415 10.60 21.66 38.06
CA ARG A 415 10.41 22.41 36.80
C ARG A 415 10.91 21.67 35.55
N ARG A 416 10.95 20.34 35.57
CA ARG A 416 11.28 19.52 34.40
C ARG A 416 10.01 19.07 33.67
N PRO A 417 10.00 19.08 32.32
CA PRO A 417 8.90 18.53 31.55
C PRO A 417 8.70 17.05 31.82
N VAL A 418 7.48 16.65 32.16
CA VAL A 418 7.08 15.25 32.26
C VAL A 418 6.73 14.76 30.85
N ARG A 419 7.16 13.56 30.44
CA ARG A 419 6.89 13.06 29.06
C ARG A 419 5.58 12.30 28.91
N GLY A 420 5.17 11.54 29.93
CA GLY A 420 3.97 10.72 29.92
C GLY A 420 2.74 11.39 30.54
N LEU A 421 1.69 10.60 30.79
CA LEU A 421 0.54 11.02 31.58
C LEU A 421 0.78 10.76 33.08
N PRO A 422 0.20 11.57 33.98
CA PRO A 422 0.31 11.34 35.43
C PRO A 422 -0.26 9.98 35.84
N ASN A 423 0.51 9.19 36.61
CA ASN A 423 0.11 7.86 37.06
C ASN A 423 -1.23 7.85 37.81
N ARG A 424 -1.48 8.88 38.64
CA ARG A 424 -2.75 9.04 39.36
C ARG A 424 -3.99 9.03 38.47
N LEU A 425 -3.87 9.50 37.23
CA LEU A 425 -4.95 9.53 36.25
C LEU A 425 -5.05 8.20 35.52
N THR A 426 -3.91 7.62 35.13
CA THR A 426 -3.89 6.37 34.37
C THR A 426 -4.29 5.15 35.21
N THR A 427 -4.25 5.22 36.53
CA THR A 427 -4.79 4.21 37.46
C THR A 427 -6.09 4.64 38.14
N GLY A 428 -6.76 5.66 37.61
CA GLY A 428 -8.02 6.18 38.15
C GLY A 428 -9.21 5.24 37.93
N SER A 429 -10.40 5.76 38.24
CA SER A 429 -11.66 5.04 38.01
C SER A 429 -11.93 4.83 36.52
N ARG A 430 -12.83 3.91 36.16
CA ARG A 430 -13.24 3.70 34.75
C ARG A 430 -13.66 5.01 34.06
N GLY A 431 -14.33 5.91 34.79
CA GLY A 431 -14.72 7.23 34.29
C GLY A 431 -13.52 8.14 33.97
N ASP A 432 -12.48 8.12 34.81
CA ASP A 432 -11.26 8.89 34.58
C ASP A 432 -10.48 8.34 33.38
N LEU A 433 -10.41 7.02 33.23
CA LEU A 433 -9.76 6.38 32.08
C LEU A 433 -10.48 6.68 30.77
N ALA A 434 -11.82 6.62 30.78
CA ALA A 434 -12.65 7.00 29.65
C ALA A 434 -12.44 8.48 29.28
N ALA A 435 -12.32 9.35 30.28
CA ALA A 435 -12.01 10.76 30.11
C ALA A 435 -10.62 11.01 29.50
N ILE A 436 -9.59 10.24 29.90
CA ILE A 436 -8.26 10.29 29.27
C ILE A 436 -8.35 9.93 27.78
N TRP A 437 -9.02 8.81 27.46
CA TRP A 437 -9.18 8.35 26.08
C TRP A 437 -9.95 9.37 25.24
N ARG A 438 -11.05 9.92 25.79
CA ARG A 438 -11.83 10.98 25.13
C ARG A 438 -10.98 12.23 24.87
N GLY A 439 -10.23 12.71 25.87
CA GLY A 439 -9.38 13.89 25.72
C GLY A 439 -8.26 13.69 24.70
N ALA A 440 -7.62 12.51 24.70
CA ALA A 440 -6.59 12.16 23.72
C ALA A 440 -7.16 12.03 22.30
N PHE A 441 -8.34 11.43 22.13
CA PHE A 441 -8.99 11.33 20.83
C PHE A 441 -9.48 12.69 20.31
N LEU A 442 -10.06 13.53 21.16
CA LEU A 442 -10.47 14.89 20.80
C LEU A 442 -9.28 15.73 20.31
N ALA A 443 -8.13 15.60 20.99
CA ALA A 443 -6.90 16.31 20.66
C ALA A 443 -6.25 15.83 19.35
N SER A 444 -6.05 14.50 19.19
CA SER A 444 -5.19 13.97 18.12
C SER A 444 -5.65 12.61 17.55
N GLY A 445 -6.93 12.29 17.75
CA GLY A 445 -7.57 11.06 17.29
C GLY A 445 -8.09 11.13 15.86
N ALA A 446 -8.10 9.96 15.20
CA ALA A 446 -8.69 9.72 13.90
C ALA A 446 -9.37 8.34 13.86
N LEU A 447 -10.45 8.24 13.07
CA LEU A 447 -11.19 7.01 12.82
C LEU A 447 -11.32 6.78 11.31
N SER A 448 -10.95 5.58 10.85
CA SER A 448 -11.13 5.19 9.46
C SER A 448 -12.48 4.49 9.21
N ASP A 449 -12.84 4.39 7.93
CA ASP A 449 -14.06 3.72 7.49
C ASP A 449 -14.12 2.24 7.91
N PRO A 450 -15.31 1.72 8.26
CA PRO A 450 -15.47 0.31 8.61
C PRO A 450 -15.14 -0.59 7.43
N GLY A 451 -14.37 -1.65 7.69
CA GLY A 451 -13.90 -2.58 6.67
C GLY A 451 -12.62 -3.28 7.11
N ARG A 452 -11.89 -3.85 6.15
CA ARG A 452 -10.73 -4.69 6.47
C ARG A 452 -9.48 -3.90 6.91
N SER A 453 -9.46 -2.60 6.68
CA SER A 453 -8.43 -1.66 7.15
C SER A 453 -8.96 -0.67 8.21
N ALA A 454 -10.05 -1.05 8.90
CA ALA A 454 -10.60 -0.25 9.99
C ALA A 454 -9.56 -0.04 11.10
N ALA A 455 -9.40 1.20 11.54
CA ALA A 455 -8.48 1.60 12.58
C ALA A 455 -8.99 2.86 13.29
N LEU A 456 -8.90 2.84 14.61
CA LEU A 456 -8.91 4.04 15.45
C LEU A 456 -7.46 4.34 15.83
N GLU A 457 -6.99 5.54 15.54
CA GLU A 457 -5.62 5.97 15.79
C GLU A 457 -5.59 7.23 16.66
N ILE A 458 -4.64 7.30 17.59
CA ILE A 458 -4.34 8.50 18.38
C ILE A 458 -2.86 8.80 18.26
N SER A 459 -2.52 9.98 17.74
CA SER A 459 -1.13 10.43 17.64
C SER A 459 -0.64 10.89 19.01
N CYS A 460 0.49 10.36 19.48
CA CYS A 460 1.00 10.61 20.82
C CYS A 460 2.22 11.53 20.78
N PRO A 461 2.41 12.41 21.79
CA PRO A 461 3.57 13.31 21.84
C PRO A 461 4.88 12.59 22.21
N SER A 462 4.80 11.42 22.84
CA SER A 462 5.96 10.65 23.31
C SER A 462 5.64 9.15 23.43
N PRO A 463 6.65 8.27 23.39
CA PRO A 463 6.45 6.84 23.64
C PRO A 463 5.87 6.55 25.03
N GLU A 464 6.25 7.34 26.03
CA GLU A 464 5.74 7.22 27.41
C GLU A 464 4.25 7.58 27.49
N ALA A 465 3.80 8.61 26.77
CA ALA A 465 2.38 8.95 26.66
C ALA A 465 1.58 7.86 25.93
N ALA A 466 2.13 7.28 24.86
CA ALA A 466 1.52 6.16 24.16
C ALA A 466 1.36 4.93 25.06
N MET A 467 2.41 4.58 25.81
CA MET A 467 2.38 3.46 26.75
C MET A 467 1.35 3.68 27.88
N ALA A 468 1.28 4.90 28.43
CA ALA A 468 0.29 5.28 29.42
C ALA A 468 -1.15 5.15 28.89
N LEU A 469 -1.39 5.58 27.66
CA LEU A 469 -2.70 5.51 27.01
C LEU A 469 -3.12 4.06 26.70
N VAL A 470 -2.18 3.21 26.25
CA VAL A 470 -2.41 1.76 26.09
C VAL A 470 -2.76 1.12 27.44
N GLY A 471 -2.03 1.43 28.51
CA GLY A 471 -2.32 0.92 29.85
C GLY A 471 -3.70 1.34 30.36
N ALA A 472 -4.11 2.59 30.13
CA ALA A 472 -5.48 3.06 30.41
C ALA A 472 -6.53 2.31 29.57
N GLY A 473 -6.24 2.06 28.29
CA GLY A 473 -7.12 1.33 27.38
C GLY A 473 -7.35 -0.12 27.80
N HIS A 474 -6.30 -0.83 28.18
CA HIS A 474 -6.42 -2.21 28.68
C HIS A 474 -7.32 -2.31 29.91
N ARG A 475 -7.25 -1.33 30.83
CA ARG A 475 -8.14 -1.27 32.00
C ARG A 475 -9.61 -0.98 31.65
N LEU A 476 -9.87 -0.38 30.49
CA LEU A 476 -11.20 -0.19 29.91
C LEU A 476 -11.68 -1.40 29.09
N GLY A 477 -10.85 -2.44 28.91
CA GLY A 477 -11.14 -3.55 28.00
C GLY A 477 -10.88 -3.23 26.52
N ILE A 478 -10.18 -2.15 26.21
CA ILE A 478 -9.85 -1.74 24.84
C ILE A 478 -8.50 -2.36 24.43
N ALA A 479 -8.52 -3.20 23.39
CA ALA A 479 -7.33 -3.86 22.85
C ALA A 479 -6.47 -2.91 21.99
N ALA A 480 -5.81 -1.94 22.63
CA ALA A 480 -4.97 -0.94 22.00
C ALA A 480 -3.50 -1.37 21.90
N LYS A 481 -2.78 -0.93 20.85
CA LYS A 481 -1.35 -1.19 20.68
C LYS A 481 -0.59 0.08 20.35
N ALA A 482 0.56 0.28 21.00
CA ALA A 482 1.50 1.31 20.62
C ALA A 482 2.28 0.90 19.36
N ARG A 483 2.44 1.83 18.43
CA ARG A 483 3.19 1.68 17.17
C ARG A 483 3.96 2.96 16.90
N GLU A 484 5.07 2.86 16.19
CA GLU A 484 5.82 4.02 15.73
C GLU A 484 5.62 4.15 14.22
N VAL A 485 5.22 5.35 13.78
CA VAL A 485 4.96 5.65 12.38
C VAL A 485 5.72 6.93 12.03
N ARG A 486 6.72 6.82 11.15
CA ARG A 486 7.58 7.95 10.74
C ARG A 486 8.24 8.67 11.92
N GLY A 487 8.72 7.91 12.91
CA GLY A 487 9.35 8.47 14.12
C GLY A 487 8.38 9.05 15.16
N ALA A 488 7.06 9.01 14.90
CA ALA A 488 6.05 9.50 15.83
C ALA A 488 5.29 8.32 16.47
N PRO A 489 5.17 8.28 17.81
CA PRO A 489 4.43 7.24 18.50
C PRO A 489 2.92 7.43 18.30
N ARG A 490 2.21 6.32 18.09
CA ARG A 490 0.76 6.26 17.89
C ARG A 490 0.17 5.11 18.68
N VAL A 491 -1.07 5.28 19.13
CA VAL A 491 -1.88 4.19 19.69
C VAL A 491 -2.95 3.82 18.69
N VAL A 492 -3.06 2.52 18.38
CA VAL A 492 -3.94 2.01 17.32
C VAL A 492 -4.82 0.88 17.86
N VAL A 493 -6.11 0.93 17.54
CA VAL A 493 -7.10 -0.15 17.73
C VAL A 493 -7.58 -0.58 16.34
N ARG A 494 -7.49 -1.88 16.02
CA ARG A 494 -7.83 -2.41 14.66
C ARG A 494 -9.01 -3.36 14.64
N ASP A 495 -9.34 -3.96 15.77
CA ASP A 495 -10.48 -4.87 15.85
C ASP A 495 -11.78 -4.07 15.87
N GLY A 496 -12.76 -4.46 15.06
CA GLY A 496 -14.00 -3.68 14.88
C GLY A 496 -14.83 -3.60 16.15
N GLU A 497 -14.88 -4.68 16.92
CA GLU A 497 -15.58 -4.71 18.21
C GLU A 497 -14.85 -3.84 19.24
N ALA A 498 -13.52 -3.90 19.29
CA ALA A 498 -12.72 -3.03 20.13
C ALA A 498 -12.82 -1.53 19.75
N ILE A 499 -12.93 -1.20 18.45
CA ILE A 499 -13.16 0.18 17.97
C ILE A 499 -14.52 0.68 18.46
N ARG A 500 -15.58 -0.12 18.26
CA ARG A 500 -16.93 0.19 18.75
C ARG A 500 -16.95 0.41 20.26
N ALA A 501 -16.33 -0.50 21.01
CA ALA A 501 -16.21 -0.40 22.47
C ALA A 501 -15.45 0.87 22.89
N ALA A 502 -14.32 1.18 22.24
CA ALA A 502 -13.55 2.40 22.53
C ALA A 502 -14.37 3.67 22.30
N LEU A 503 -15.11 3.76 21.18
CA LEU A 503 -16.00 4.89 20.88
C LEU A 503 -17.10 5.04 21.94
N ALA A 504 -17.73 3.92 22.33
CA ALA A 504 -18.76 3.91 23.35
C ALA A 504 -18.24 4.31 24.74
N GLU A 505 -17.09 3.78 25.17
CA GLU A 505 -16.46 4.14 26.46
C GLU A 505 -16.09 5.63 26.51
N MET A 506 -15.62 6.20 25.40
CA MET A 506 -15.36 7.65 25.33
C MET A 506 -16.64 8.49 25.44
N GLY A 507 -17.80 7.92 25.10
CA GLY A 507 -19.11 8.59 25.13
C GLY A 507 -19.72 8.87 23.75
N ALA A 508 -19.09 8.44 22.67
CA ALA A 508 -19.60 8.58 21.29
C ALA A 508 -20.60 7.48 20.94
N VAL A 509 -21.67 7.35 21.73
CA VAL A 509 -22.62 6.22 21.65
C VAL A 509 -23.36 6.20 20.32
N ARG A 510 -23.80 7.35 19.80
CA ARG A 510 -24.53 7.42 18.52
C ARG A 510 -23.61 7.07 17.37
N THR A 511 -22.40 7.63 17.35
CA THR A 511 -21.44 7.39 16.27
C THR A 511 -20.92 5.95 16.30
N ALA A 512 -20.73 5.36 17.49
CA ALA A 512 -20.39 3.95 17.63
C ALA A 512 -21.45 3.02 17.02
N ARG A 513 -22.75 3.31 17.24
CA ARG A 513 -23.86 2.55 16.64
C ARG A 513 -23.88 2.71 15.12
N ALA A 514 -23.78 3.94 14.62
CA ALA A 514 -23.76 4.21 13.19
C ALA A 514 -22.58 3.52 12.48
N TRP A 515 -21.40 3.53 13.11
CA TRP A 515 -20.21 2.85 12.59
C TRP A 515 -20.40 1.32 12.52
N GLU A 516 -21.02 0.73 13.54
CA GLU A 516 -21.34 -0.71 13.57
C GLU A 516 -22.40 -1.09 12.53
N GLU A 517 -23.45 -0.29 12.36
CA GLU A 517 -24.44 -0.51 11.29
C GLU A 517 -23.81 -0.46 9.89
N LEU A 518 -22.91 0.49 9.65
CA LEU A 518 -22.16 0.58 8.39
C LEU A 518 -21.29 -0.65 8.16
N ARG A 519 -20.63 -1.15 9.22
CA ARG A 519 -19.84 -2.39 9.16
C ARG A 519 -20.71 -3.59 8.78
N GLN A 520 -21.84 -3.79 9.47
CA GLN A 520 -22.76 -4.91 9.23
C GLN A 520 -23.33 -4.87 7.81
N ARG A 521 -23.76 -3.70 7.32
CA ARG A 521 -24.25 -3.54 5.94
C ARG A 521 -23.19 -3.92 4.91
N ARG A 522 -21.93 -3.54 5.13
CA ARG A 522 -20.81 -3.90 4.24
C ARG A 522 -20.51 -5.40 4.27
N GLU A 523 -20.60 -6.04 5.43
CA GLU A 523 -20.40 -7.49 5.57
C GLU A 523 -21.52 -8.30 4.87
N VAL A 524 -22.79 -7.91 5.01
CA VAL A 524 -23.93 -8.58 4.35
C VAL A 524 -23.86 -8.44 2.83
N ARG A 525 -23.62 -7.24 2.32
CA ARG A 525 -23.51 -6.99 0.86
C ARG A 525 -22.36 -7.78 0.24
N ALA A 526 -21.24 -7.89 0.96
CA ALA A 526 -20.12 -8.73 0.54
C ALA A 526 -20.48 -10.22 0.50
N GLY A 527 -21.40 -10.69 1.34
CA GLY A 527 -21.90 -12.07 1.34
C GLY A 527 -22.78 -12.38 0.11
N VAL A 528 -23.75 -11.51 -0.18
CA VAL A 528 -24.71 -11.69 -1.30
C VAL A 528 -24.01 -11.65 -2.66
N ASN A 529 -23.15 -10.66 -2.89
CA ASN A 529 -22.44 -10.53 -4.17
C ASN A 529 -21.53 -11.73 -4.46
N ARG A 530 -20.99 -12.38 -3.42
CA ARG A 530 -20.17 -13.60 -3.61
C ARG A 530 -20.99 -14.77 -4.12
N LEU A 531 -22.23 -14.93 -3.65
CA LEU A 531 -23.09 -16.03 -4.05
C LEU A 531 -23.53 -15.88 -5.51
N VAL A 532 -24.01 -14.69 -5.88
CA VAL A 532 -24.47 -14.41 -7.25
C VAL A 532 -23.34 -14.57 -8.27
N ASN A 533 -22.15 -14.04 -7.98
CA ASN A 533 -21.00 -14.17 -8.87
C ASN A 533 -20.51 -15.63 -8.98
N PHE A 534 -20.66 -16.41 -7.92
CA PHE A 534 -20.31 -17.83 -7.92
C PHE A 534 -21.24 -18.64 -8.82
N ASP A 535 -22.54 -18.37 -8.75
CA ASP A 535 -23.55 -19.08 -9.55
C ASP A 535 -23.43 -18.74 -11.04
N ASP A 536 -23.27 -17.46 -11.41
CA ASP A 536 -23.08 -17.03 -12.81
C ASP A 536 -21.79 -17.63 -13.41
N ALA A 537 -20.68 -17.62 -12.67
CA ALA A 537 -19.41 -18.20 -13.13
C ALA A 537 -19.45 -19.74 -13.27
N ASN A 538 -20.30 -20.43 -12.49
CA ASN A 538 -20.45 -21.89 -12.62
C ASN A 538 -21.35 -22.26 -13.79
N LEU A 539 -22.44 -21.52 -14.02
CA LEU A 539 -23.35 -21.74 -15.14
C LEU A 539 -22.63 -21.52 -16.47
N ARG A 540 -21.88 -20.41 -16.62
CA ARG A 540 -21.12 -20.12 -17.85
C ARG A 540 -20.09 -21.19 -18.16
N ARG A 541 -19.26 -21.58 -17.18
CA ARG A 541 -18.24 -22.62 -17.39
C ARG A 541 -18.84 -23.97 -17.78
N SER A 542 -19.98 -24.32 -17.17
CA SER A 542 -20.65 -25.59 -17.48
C SER A 542 -21.23 -25.58 -18.90
N ALA A 543 -21.80 -24.45 -19.34
CA ALA A 543 -22.29 -24.28 -20.71
C ALA A 543 -21.16 -24.29 -21.75
N GLN A 544 -20.04 -23.60 -21.50
CA GLN A 544 -18.90 -23.59 -22.41
C GLN A 544 -18.26 -24.99 -22.54
N ALA A 545 -18.04 -25.68 -21.42
CA ALA A 545 -17.52 -27.04 -21.41
C ALA A 545 -18.45 -28.02 -22.14
N ALA A 546 -19.77 -27.82 -22.03
CA ALA A 546 -20.77 -28.59 -22.74
C ALA A 546 -20.66 -28.42 -24.27
N VAL A 547 -20.54 -27.18 -24.76
CA VAL A 547 -20.40 -26.90 -26.19
C VAL A 547 -19.09 -27.45 -26.75
N ALA A 548 -17.97 -27.22 -26.06
CA ALA A 548 -16.66 -27.74 -26.46
C ALA A 548 -16.65 -29.28 -26.50
N ALA A 549 -17.24 -29.93 -25.49
CA ALA A 549 -17.34 -31.39 -25.47
C ALA A 549 -18.17 -31.95 -26.63
N CYS A 550 -19.24 -31.26 -27.08
CA CYS A 550 -20.02 -31.71 -28.23
C CYS A 550 -19.20 -31.64 -29.52
N ALA A 551 -18.56 -30.50 -29.78
CA ALA A 551 -17.75 -30.31 -30.98
C ALA A 551 -16.61 -31.33 -31.08
N ARG A 552 -15.94 -31.60 -29.96
CA ARG A 552 -14.86 -32.60 -29.90
C ARG A 552 -15.36 -34.03 -30.08
N VAL A 553 -16.51 -34.38 -29.50
CA VAL A 553 -17.09 -35.72 -29.64
C VAL A 553 -17.54 -35.97 -31.07
N GLU A 554 -18.18 -34.98 -31.71
CA GLU A 554 -18.57 -35.03 -33.11
C GLU A 554 -17.35 -35.31 -34.00
N ARG A 555 -16.28 -34.55 -33.80
CA ARG A 555 -15.01 -34.77 -34.49
C ARG A 555 -14.35 -36.11 -34.18
N ALA A 556 -14.45 -36.59 -32.94
CA ALA A 556 -13.87 -37.87 -32.54
C ALA A 556 -14.52 -39.05 -33.25
N LEU A 557 -15.84 -39.00 -33.43
CA LEU A 557 -16.58 -40.03 -34.15
C LEU A 557 -16.26 -40.02 -35.65
N GLU A 558 -16.04 -38.85 -36.26
CA GLU A 558 -15.56 -38.72 -37.65
C GLU A 558 -14.19 -39.37 -37.86
N ILE A 559 -13.23 -39.10 -36.96
CA ILE A 559 -11.85 -39.60 -37.06
C ILE A 559 -11.81 -41.13 -36.90
N LEU A 560 -12.55 -41.66 -35.93
CA LEU A 560 -12.50 -43.08 -35.60
C LEU A 560 -13.38 -43.93 -36.52
N GLY A 561 -14.47 -43.39 -37.07
CA GLY A 561 -15.34 -44.13 -38.00
C GLY A 561 -15.86 -45.42 -37.39
N GLU A 562 -15.66 -46.56 -38.05
CA GLU A 562 -16.08 -47.89 -37.60
C GLU A 562 -15.19 -48.47 -36.48
N ASP A 563 -14.01 -47.88 -36.22
CA ASP A 563 -13.04 -48.42 -35.24
C ASP A 563 -13.42 -48.10 -33.77
N VAL A 564 -14.51 -47.36 -33.53
CA VAL A 564 -14.93 -46.95 -32.18
C VAL A 564 -15.53 -48.15 -31.41
N PRO A 565 -15.04 -48.48 -30.20
CA PRO A 565 -15.70 -49.44 -29.34
C PRO A 565 -17.12 -49.01 -28.96
N GLU A 566 -18.08 -49.94 -29.00
CA GLU A 566 -19.52 -49.68 -28.80
C GLU A 566 -19.83 -48.88 -27.53
N HIS A 567 -19.20 -49.23 -26.40
CA HIS A 567 -19.42 -48.56 -25.12
C HIS A 567 -18.90 -47.10 -25.08
N LEU A 568 -17.99 -46.71 -25.96
CA LEU A 568 -17.51 -45.33 -26.14
C LEU A 568 -18.37 -44.58 -27.14
N ARG A 569 -18.77 -45.25 -28.24
CA ARG A 569 -19.73 -44.73 -29.22
C ARG A 569 -21.04 -44.32 -28.53
N GLN A 570 -21.60 -45.21 -27.71
CA GLN A 570 -22.81 -44.95 -26.92
C GLN A 570 -22.71 -43.66 -26.09
N ALA A 571 -21.57 -43.39 -25.45
CA ALA A 571 -21.38 -42.17 -24.65
C ALA A 571 -21.20 -40.91 -25.50
N GLY A 572 -20.59 -41.05 -26.69
CA GLY A 572 -20.47 -39.97 -27.67
C GLY A 572 -21.82 -39.58 -28.25
N ASP A 573 -22.59 -40.56 -28.72
CA ASP A 573 -23.93 -40.35 -29.27
C ASP A 573 -24.87 -39.75 -28.22
N LEU A 574 -24.79 -40.21 -26.97
CA LEU A 574 -25.56 -39.66 -25.87
C LEU A 574 -25.23 -38.19 -25.61
N ARG A 575 -23.95 -37.81 -25.74
CA ARG A 575 -23.52 -36.41 -25.60
C ARG A 575 -24.03 -35.54 -26.74
N LEU A 576 -24.06 -36.06 -27.97
CA LEU A 576 -24.56 -35.35 -29.15
C LEU A 576 -26.09 -35.25 -29.19
N ALA A 577 -26.79 -36.26 -28.67
CA ALA A 577 -28.25 -36.26 -28.53
C ALA A 577 -28.74 -35.27 -27.47
N HIS A 578 -27.93 -35.03 -26.44
CA HIS A 578 -28.25 -34.15 -25.32
C HIS A 578 -27.17 -33.09 -25.11
N ARG A 579 -27.05 -32.17 -26.08
CA ARG A 579 -25.99 -31.14 -26.11
C ARG A 579 -26.02 -30.19 -24.91
N ASP A 580 -27.20 -29.88 -24.37
CA ASP A 580 -27.37 -28.94 -23.25
C ASP A 580 -27.40 -29.63 -21.87
N ALA A 581 -27.45 -30.96 -21.84
CA ALA A 581 -27.52 -31.71 -20.59
C ALA A 581 -26.19 -31.66 -19.84
N SER A 582 -26.27 -31.59 -18.51
CA SER A 582 -25.14 -31.80 -17.63
C SER A 582 -24.67 -33.26 -17.70
N LEU A 583 -23.40 -33.51 -17.34
CA LEU A 583 -22.85 -34.88 -17.28
C LEU A 583 -23.64 -35.82 -16.34
N ASP A 584 -24.34 -35.25 -15.35
CA ASP A 584 -25.18 -36.01 -14.43
C ASP A 584 -26.50 -36.43 -15.08
N GLU A 585 -27.12 -35.53 -15.85
CA GLU A 585 -28.30 -35.83 -16.66
C GLU A 585 -27.98 -36.83 -17.77
N LEU A 586 -26.83 -36.71 -18.43
CA LEU A 586 -26.36 -37.72 -19.40
C LEU A 586 -26.25 -39.12 -18.75
N GLY A 587 -25.83 -39.19 -17.49
CA GLY A 587 -25.75 -40.46 -16.75
C GLY A 587 -27.10 -41.15 -16.59
N HIS A 588 -28.15 -40.37 -16.38
CA HIS A 588 -29.53 -40.86 -16.27
C HIS A 588 -30.13 -41.24 -17.62
N HIS A 589 -29.73 -40.59 -18.71
CA HIS A 589 -30.19 -40.91 -20.07
C HIS A 589 -29.51 -42.16 -20.68
N ALA A 590 -28.45 -42.67 -20.07
CA ALA A 590 -27.78 -43.87 -20.55
C ALA A 590 -28.52 -45.15 -20.17
N ASP A 591 -28.45 -46.18 -21.02
CA ASP A 591 -28.98 -47.52 -20.74
C ASP A 591 -27.88 -48.59 -20.86
N PRO A 592 -27.48 -49.26 -19.77
CA PRO A 592 -27.93 -49.05 -18.38
C PRO A 592 -27.47 -47.69 -17.82
N PRO A 593 -28.19 -47.13 -16.82
CA PRO A 593 -27.83 -45.86 -16.18
C PRO A 593 -26.42 -45.88 -15.63
N MET A 594 -25.73 -44.76 -15.75
CA MET A 594 -24.34 -44.64 -15.29
C MET A 594 -24.10 -43.34 -14.54
N THR A 595 -23.07 -43.32 -13.70
CA THR A 595 -22.73 -42.11 -12.93
C THR A 595 -22.13 -41.03 -13.84
N LYS A 596 -22.23 -39.76 -13.42
CA LYS A 596 -21.55 -38.62 -14.04
C LYS A 596 -20.09 -38.92 -14.43
N ASP A 597 -19.34 -39.55 -13.52
CA ASP A 597 -17.92 -39.86 -13.72
C ASP A 597 -17.71 -40.99 -14.74
N ALA A 598 -18.66 -41.92 -14.84
CA ALA A 598 -18.64 -42.99 -15.85
C ALA A 598 -18.87 -42.43 -17.26
N VAL A 599 -19.85 -41.53 -17.45
CA VAL A 599 -20.06 -40.83 -18.72
C VAL A 599 -18.83 -40.00 -19.09
N ALA A 600 -18.36 -39.16 -18.15
CA ALA A 600 -17.20 -38.30 -18.37
C ALA A 600 -15.91 -39.10 -18.65
N GLY A 601 -15.77 -40.28 -18.03
CA GLY A 601 -14.67 -41.21 -18.29
C GLY A 601 -14.73 -41.83 -19.69
N ARG A 602 -15.92 -42.20 -20.16
CA ARG A 602 -16.12 -42.74 -21.52
C ARG A 602 -15.87 -41.68 -22.59
N ILE A 603 -16.43 -40.49 -22.44
CA ILE A 603 -16.18 -39.35 -23.36
C ILE A 603 -14.68 -39.05 -23.44
N ARG A 604 -13.97 -38.93 -22.31
CA ARG A 604 -12.51 -38.67 -22.33
C ARG A 604 -11.72 -39.77 -23.04
N ARG A 605 -12.09 -41.04 -22.88
CA ARG A 605 -11.43 -42.16 -23.59
C ARG A 605 -11.71 -42.14 -25.09
N LEU A 606 -12.93 -41.77 -25.49
CA LEU A 606 -13.30 -41.57 -26.89
C LEU A 606 -12.41 -40.50 -27.53
N LEU A 607 -12.32 -39.32 -26.89
CA LEU A 607 -11.49 -38.21 -27.38
C LEU A 607 -10.01 -38.60 -27.47
N ALA A 608 -9.46 -39.20 -26.40
CA ALA A 608 -8.06 -39.63 -26.39
C ALA A 608 -7.73 -40.68 -27.47
N MET A 609 -8.69 -41.55 -27.80
CA MET A 609 -8.54 -42.53 -28.88
C MET A 609 -8.52 -41.83 -30.25
N ALA A 610 -9.42 -40.88 -30.47
CA ALA A 610 -9.48 -40.09 -31.70
C ALA A 610 -8.22 -39.23 -31.89
N ASP A 611 -7.78 -38.50 -30.85
CA ASP A 611 -6.58 -37.66 -30.91
C ASP A 611 -5.33 -38.50 -31.22
N LYS A 612 -5.24 -39.73 -30.68
CA LYS A 612 -4.15 -40.65 -30.99
C LYS A 612 -4.16 -41.12 -32.46
N LYS A 613 -5.34 -41.41 -33.03
CA LYS A 613 -5.48 -41.77 -34.45
C LYS A 613 -5.15 -40.57 -35.35
N ALA A 614 -5.64 -39.38 -35.00
CA ALA A 614 -5.37 -38.14 -35.70
C ALA A 614 -3.86 -37.84 -35.80
N ALA A 615 -3.14 -38.01 -34.68
CA ALA A 615 -1.68 -37.85 -34.64
C ALA A 615 -0.93 -38.88 -35.51
N ALA A 616 -1.43 -40.11 -35.61
CA ALA A 616 -0.82 -41.16 -36.44
C ALA A 616 -1.05 -40.92 -37.95
N GLU A 617 -2.20 -40.36 -38.31
CA GLU A 617 -2.59 -40.08 -39.70
C GLU A 617 -2.21 -38.66 -40.17
N GLY A 618 -1.73 -37.80 -39.27
CA GLY A 618 -1.33 -36.43 -39.58
C GLY A 618 -2.49 -35.48 -39.87
N ILE A 619 -3.70 -35.78 -39.37
CA ILE A 619 -4.90 -34.95 -39.53
C ILE A 619 -5.17 -34.11 -38.27
N PRO A 620 -5.93 -33.00 -38.37
CA PRO A 620 -6.31 -32.18 -37.21
C PRO A 620 -7.08 -32.98 -36.16
N ASP A 621 -6.72 -32.77 -34.88
CA ASP A 621 -7.26 -33.45 -33.71
C ASP A 621 -8.70 -33.00 -33.36
N THR A 622 -9.27 -33.54 -32.27
CA THR A 622 -10.65 -33.24 -31.88
C THR A 622 -10.86 -31.78 -31.49
N GLU A 623 -9.82 -31.07 -31.08
CA GLU A 623 -9.90 -29.71 -30.56
C GLU A 623 -9.94 -28.66 -31.65
N SER A 624 -9.47 -29.02 -32.86
CA SER A 624 -9.67 -28.21 -34.07
C SER A 624 -11.15 -27.92 -34.39
N ALA A 625 -12.09 -28.67 -33.81
CA ALA A 625 -13.53 -28.48 -34.00
C ALA A 625 -14.18 -27.52 -32.98
N VAL A 626 -13.47 -27.10 -31.92
CA VAL A 626 -14.06 -26.22 -30.90
C VAL A 626 -14.21 -24.79 -31.45
N PRO A 627 -15.39 -24.14 -31.33
CA PRO A 627 -15.58 -22.78 -31.81
C PRO A 627 -14.64 -21.78 -31.12
N ALA A 628 -13.96 -20.96 -31.93
CA ALA A 628 -13.05 -19.92 -31.43
C ALA A 628 -13.74 -18.98 -30.43
N GLY A 629 -13.17 -18.84 -29.23
CA GLY A 629 -13.71 -18.03 -28.14
C GLY A 629 -14.44 -18.80 -27.03
N LEU A 630 -14.50 -20.15 -27.12
CA LEU A 630 -14.93 -21.02 -26.02
C LEU A 630 -13.74 -21.67 -25.28
N ASP A 631 -12.52 -21.43 -25.75
CA ASP A 631 -11.27 -21.98 -25.23
C ASP A 631 -10.57 -21.13 -24.15
N ASP A 632 -11.24 -20.06 -23.66
CA ASP A 632 -10.69 -19.11 -22.65
C ASP A 632 -11.16 -19.35 -21.21
#